data_AF-A0A8T7KQY0-F1
#
_entry.id   AF-A0A8T7KQY0-F1
#
_cell.length_a   1.000
_cell.length_b   1.000
_cell.length_c   1.000
_cell.angle_alpha   90.00
_cell.angle_beta   90.00
_cell.angle_gamma   90.00
#
_symmetry.space_group_name_H-M   'P 1'
#
loop_
_entity.id
_entity.type
_entity.pdbx_description
1 polymer ?
#
loop_
_entity_poly.entity_id
_entity_poly.type
_entity_poly.pdbx_seq_one_letter_code
_entity_poly.pdbx_strand_id
1 'polypeptide(L)'
;MSRSRHLIIRSVLAVGIILFAFNSTFALASQPTIVLTSQATPTFDMNRLAQPPTVYPPAQADNGAQAYWGMCISCHGDHGQGLTDEWRASFGVEESDCWQSGCHGSDAPLNSFEIPQAGVPALRGAGRLARFSNSFELFTYIQQNMPYFRTGSLTSDDAWALTAYLLRLNEKEIKNFTLDEVNGSAIPVHHRVRLPENEVPAALLLVGILALTAIGWNARRSTDKPPRPNFFHHLHPPAIPAGQSRFRYTLAAGGLAVFLSLVLFITGLLEMYYYVPTPDEAAISVETISTLVPFGRLIRNLHFWSAQFLVVVTTIHLLRVVLTGACSGHRRFNHLLGLGLLVIILLLDFTGYILRWDVGIHWALVVGANLLKTIPWIGEGLYRFVVGGSEPGAATLTRFYAWHIIGLTICGTVLIFWHAFRVRRDGGIAVPPSSIRKDRERITRFELLNREAFAMVVSIALLLLFSLFVPAPIKQPISSVGSITGDSQAPWFFLWIQQLLQWGDPFLFGVLTPILVVIALGLVPYLLPAAKPEELGRWFPRGNRLAQVITAAILLSILILTILGAIPKWTN
;
A
#
# COMPACT_ATOMS: atom_id res chain seq x y z
N MET A 1 30.26 -35.06 -15.67
CA MET A 1 29.10 -34.46 -14.98
C MET A 1 29.17 -32.93 -14.82
N SER A 2 30.11 -32.18 -15.42
CA SER A 2 30.12 -30.69 -15.36
C SER A 2 29.20 -30.00 -16.38
N ARG A 3 28.79 -30.70 -17.46
CA ARG A 3 27.94 -30.14 -18.52
C ARG A 3 26.51 -29.78 -18.07
N SER A 4 25.91 -30.52 -17.13
CA SER A 4 24.52 -30.27 -16.67
C SER A 4 24.39 -29.12 -15.66
N ARG A 5 25.44 -28.85 -14.87
CA ARG A 5 25.49 -27.70 -13.96
C ARG A 5 25.57 -26.37 -14.71
N HIS A 6 26.30 -26.33 -15.82
CA HIS A 6 26.32 -25.16 -16.70
C HIS A 6 25.03 -24.99 -17.49
N LEU A 7 24.33 -26.09 -17.82
CA LEU A 7 23.05 -25.99 -18.55
C LEU A 7 21.98 -25.29 -17.72
N ILE A 8 21.79 -25.64 -16.44
CA ILE A 8 20.71 -25.06 -15.62
C ILE A 8 20.98 -23.60 -15.26
N ILE A 9 22.22 -23.23 -14.93
CA ILE A 9 22.60 -21.83 -14.68
C ILE A 9 22.49 -21.02 -15.98
N ARG A 10 22.90 -21.59 -17.12
CA ARG A 10 22.72 -20.95 -18.43
C ARG A 10 21.26 -20.87 -18.85
N SER A 11 20.40 -21.81 -18.46
CA SER A 11 18.96 -21.75 -18.74
C SER A 11 18.26 -20.70 -17.89
N VAL A 12 18.63 -20.53 -16.62
CA VAL A 12 18.07 -19.48 -15.75
C VAL A 12 18.57 -18.09 -16.16
N LEU A 13 19.86 -17.95 -16.50
CA LEU A 13 20.40 -16.70 -17.07
C LEU A 13 19.88 -16.44 -18.49
N ALA A 14 19.71 -17.45 -19.34
CA ALA A 14 19.16 -17.28 -20.68
C ALA A 14 17.68 -16.91 -20.64
N VAL A 15 16.88 -17.47 -19.72
CA VAL A 15 15.48 -17.05 -19.52
C VAL A 15 15.43 -15.64 -18.93
N GLY A 16 16.31 -15.29 -17.99
CA GLY A 16 16.44 -13.92 -17.48
C GLY A 16 16.85 -12.91 -18.57
N ILE A 17 17.76 -13.30 -19.46
CA ILE A 17 18.20 -12.48 -20.60
C ILE A 17 17.14 -12.44 -21.70
N ILE A 18 16.37 -13.50 -21.94
CA ILE A 18 15.27 -13.53 -22.92
C ILE A 18 14.09 -12.68 -22.42
N LEU A 19 13.78 -12.70 -21.11
CA LEU A 19 12.79 -11.81 -20.49
C LEU A 19 13.25 -10.35 -20.46
N PHE A 20 14.55 -10.10 -20.29
CA PHE A 20 15.12 -8.75 -20.37
C PHE A 20 15.24 -8.25 -21.82
N ALA A 21 15.55 -9.12 -22.78
CA ALA A 21 15.65 -8.82 -24.21
C ALA A 21 14.27 -8.61 -24.84
N PHE A 22 13.22 -9.29 -24.37
CA PHE A 22 11.83 -8.98 -24.74
C PHE A 22 11.36 -7.59 -24.24
N ASN A 23 12.05 -7.01 -23.25
CA ASN A 23 11.82 -5.67 -22.75
C ASN A 23 12.67 -4.58 -23.44
N SER A 24 13.64 -4.97 -24.28
CA SER A 24 14.59 -4.04 -24.89
C SER A 24 14.10 -3.40 -26.20
N THR A 25 12.87 -3.66 -26.62
CA THR A 25 12.19 -2.99 -27.74
C THR A 25 11.31 -1.81 -27.31
N PHE A 26 11.47 -1.32 -26.08
CA PHE A 26 10.96 0.00 -25.71
C PHE A 26 11.93 1.07 -26.22
N ALA A 27 11.56 1.62 -27.37
CA ALA A 27 12.15 2.80 -27.95
C ALA A 27 12.34 3.89 -26.88
N LEU A 28 13.51 4.54 -26.90
CA LEU A 28 13.70 5.88 -26.36
C LEU A 28 12.67 6.81 -27.02
N ALA A 29 11.48 6.90 -26.47
CA ALA A 29 10.62 8.05 -26.67
C ALA A 29 11.12 9.11 -25.68
N SER A 30 11.80 10.13 -26.20
CA SER A 30 12.12 11.35 -25.46
C SER A 30 10.84 11.90 -24.86
N GLN A 31 10.67 11.79 -23.53
CA GLN A 31 9.61 12.51 -22.83
C GLN A 31 9.92 14.01 -22.90
N PRO A 32 8.94 14.86 -23.25
CA PRO A 32 9.14 16.29 -23.18
C PRO A 32 9.39 16.68 -21.72
N THR A 33 10.44 17.45 -21.49
CA THR A 33 10.77 18.05 -20.20
C THR A 33 9.58 18.89 -19.73
N ILE A 34 8.83 18.42 -18.72
CA ILE A 34 7.84 19.24 -18.05
C ILE A 34 8.60 20.25 -17.19
N VAL A 35 8.67 21.49 -17.67
CA VAL A 35 9.10 22.62 -16.86
C VAL A 35 7.94 22.93 -15.91
N LEU A 36 8.07 22.51 -14.65
CA LEU A 36 7.18 22.93 -13.57
C LEU A 36 7.44 24.41 -13.28
N THR A 37 6.75 25.29 -13.98
CA THR A 37 6.54 26.65 -13.48
C THR A 37 5.58 26.55 -12.31
N SER A 38 6.03 26.92 -11.10
CA SER A 38 5.13 27.14 -9.97
C SER A 38 4.09 28.18 -10.38
N GLN A 39 2.85 27.76 -10.64
CA GLN A 39 1.77 28.71 -10.77
C GLN A 39 1.55 29.32 -9.38
N ALA A 40 1.90 30.59 -9.26
CA ALA A 40 1.52 31.40 -8.11
C ALA A 40 0.00 31.34 -7.95
N THR A 41 -0.46 31.36 -6.70
CA THR A 41 -1.88 31.48 -6.36
C THR A 41 -2.49 32.62 -7.18
N PRO A 42 -3.53 32.38 -8.00
CA PRO A 42 -4.00 33.41 -8.92
C PRO A 42 -4.60 34.60 -8.16
N THR A 43 -4.14 35.81 -8.46
CA THR A 43 -4.80 37.06 -8.07
C THR A 43 -6.25 37.10 -8.55
N PHE A 44 -7.14 37.71 -7.75
CA PHE A 44 -8.56 37.93 -8.04
C PHE A 44 -8.78 38.52 -9.46
N ASP A 45 -9.52 37.82 -10.32
CA ASP A 45 -9.86 38.26 -11.67
C ASP A 45 -11.32 37.93 -11.99
N MET A 46 -12.14 38.98 -12.07
CA MET A 46 -13.58 38.90 -12.42
C MET A 46 -13.82 38.42 -13.86
N ASN A 47 -12.80 38.44 -14.73
CA ASN A 47 -12.94 38.02 -16.12
C ASN A 47 -13.01 36.50 -16.31
N ARG A 48 -12.78 35.71 -15.25
CA ARG A 48 -12.81 34.23 -15.34
C ARG A 48 -14.19 33.64 -15.63
N LEU A 49 -15.25 34.36 -15.29
CA LEU A 49 -16.63 33.99 -15.60
C LEU A 49 -17.18 34.70 -16.85
N ALA A 50 -16.32 35.43 -17.58
CA ALA A 50 -16.74 36.14 -18.78
C ALA A 50 -17.29 35.16 -19.81
N GLN A 51 -18.34 35.61 -20.51
CA GLN A 51 -18.86 34.85 -21.64
C GLN A 51 -17.75 34.62 -22.66
N PRO A 52 -17.57 33.38 -23.16
CA PRO A 52 -16.62 33.12 -24.23
C PRO A 52 -16.91 34.04 -25.43
N PRO A 53 -15.89 34.51 -26.15
CA PRO A 53 -16.11 35.34 -27.33
C PRO A 53 -16.89 34.54 -28.39
N THR A 54 -17.76 35.23 -29.11
CA THR A 54 -18.45 34.67 -30.28
C THR A 54 -17.48 34.66 -31.47
N VAL A 55 -17.03 33.47 -31.87
CA VAL A 55 -16.13 33.26 -33.01
C VAL A 55 -16.96 32.95 -34.25
N TYR A 56 -16.64 33.56 -35.41
CA TYR A 56 -17.31 33.29 -36.68
C TYR A 56 -16.31 32.94 -37.80
N PRO A 57 -16.48 31.80 -38.51
CA PRO A 57 -17.44 30.74 -38.23
C PRO A 57 -17.08 29.98 -36.94
N PRO A 58 -18.04 29.58 -36.09
CA PRO A 58 -17.73 28.91 -34.85
C PRO A 58 -17.24 27.48 -35.11
N ALA A 59 -16.14 27.09 -34.47
CA ALA A 59 -15.79 25.67 -34.35
C ALA A 59 -16.78 24.98 -33.39
N GLN A 60 -16.93 23.66 -33.52
CA GLN A 60 -17.81 22.89 -32.64
C GLN A 60 -17.46 23.05 -31.15
N ALA A 61 -16.17 23.17 -30.81
CA ALA A 61 -15.72 23.44 -29.46
C ALA A 61 -16.00 24.89 -28.99
N ASP A 62 -16.18 25.86 -29.90
CA ASP A 62 -16.63 27.21 -29.56
C ASP A 62 -18.10 27.19 -29.16
N ASN A 63 -18.94 26.44 -29.89
CA ASN A 63 -20.32 26.18 -29.50
C ASN A 63 -20.39 25.47 -28.14
N GLY A 64 -19.49 24.52 -27.90
CA GLY A 64 -19.39 23.84 -26.61
C GLY A 64 -18.98 24.75 -25.47
N ALA A 65 -18.09 25.72 -25.72
CA ALA A 65 -17.74 26.74 -24.73
C ALA A 65 -18.94 27.63 -24.37
N GLN A 66 -19.75 28.02 -25.37
CA GLN A 66 -21.00 28.77 -25.14
C GLN A 66 -22.03 27.95 -24.35
N ALA A 67 -22.23 26.67 -24.73
CA ALA A 67 -23.12 25.75 -24.02
C ALA A 67 -22.68 25.53 -22.57
N TYR A 68 -21.38 25.34 -22.34
CA TYR A 68 -20.80 25.20 -21.01
C TYR A 68 -21.01 26.47 -20.17
N TRP A 69 -20.76 27.64 -20.73
CA TRP A 69 -20.96 28.92 -20.05
C TRP A 69 -22.45 29.15 -19.73
N GLY A 70 -23.37 28.85 -20.65
CA GLY A 70 -24.80 29.07 -20.46
C GLY A 70 -25.50 28.07 -19.53
N MET A 71 -24.99 26.83 -19.43
CA MET A 71 -25.69 25.74 -18.72
C MET A 71 -24.89 25.07 -17.61
N CYS A 72 -23.55 25.03 -17.70
CA CYS A 72 -22.72 24.19 -16.83
C CYS A 72 -21.84 24.98 -15.86
N ILE A 73 -21.45 26.21 -16.19
CA ILE A 73 -20.48 27.00 -15.42
C ILE A 73 -20.97 27.29 -13.99
N SER A 74 -22.28 27.42 -13.79
CA SER A 74 -22.89 27.63 -12.48
C SER A 74 -22.68 26.45 -11.53
N CYS A 75 -22.44 25.25 -12.06
CA CYS A 75 -22.20 24.04 -11.26
C CYS A 75 -20.73 23.63 -11.26
N HIS A 76 -19.97 23.93 -12.32
CA HIS A 76 -18.61 23.43 -12.54
C HIS A 76 -17.52 24.51 -12.50
N GLY A 77 -17.87 25.80 -12.48
CA GLY A 77 -16.94 26.92 -12.51
C GLY A 77 -16.15 27.05 -13.80
N ASP A 78 -15.11 27.87 -13.76
CA ASP A 78 -14.22 28.19 -14.89
C ASP A 78 -13.12 27.13 -15.13
N HIS A 79 -12.90 26.22 -14.18
CA HIS A 79 -11.90 25.14 -14.22
C HIS A 79 -12.45 23.73 -13.94
N GLY A 80 -13.77 23.52 -13.98
CA GLY A 80 -14.35 22.21 -13.67
C GLY A 80 -14.23 21.81 -12.19
N GLN A 81 -13.89 22.77 -11.32
CA GLN A 81 -13.69 22.63 -9.88
C GLN A 81 -14.97 22.90 -9.07
N GLY A 82 -16.08 23.23 -9.73
CA GLY A 82 -17.27 23.75 -9.09
C GLY A 82 -17.22 25.28 -8.97
N LEU A 83 -18.13 25.83 -8.17
CA LEU A 83 -18.13 27.26 -7.82
C LEU A 83 -16.85 27.60 -7.06
N THR A 84 -16.17 28.68 -7.46
CA THR A 84 -14.88 29.03 -6.88
C THR A 84 -15.03 29.38 -5.39
N ASP A 85 -14.00 29.12 -4.58
CA ASP A 85 -14.00 29.45 -3.14
C ASP A 85 -14.30 30.93 -2.92
N GLU A 86 -13.83 31.79 -3.82
CA GLU A 86 -14.05 33.22 -3.80
C GLU A 86 -15.52 33.59 -4.09
N TRP A 87 -16.19 32.88 -4.99
CA TRP A 87 -17.61 33.08 -5.27
C TRP A 87 -18.46 32.57 -4.10
N ARG A 88 -18.13 31.40 -3.54
CA ARG A 88 -18.81 30.85 -2.35
C ARG A 88 -18.65 31.75 -1.12
N ALA A 89 -17.50 32.43 -0.99
CA ALA A 89 -17.26 33.41 0.06
C ALA A 89 -18.11 34.70 -0.05
N SER A 90 -18.81 34.91 -1.18
CA SER A 90 -19.77 36.01 -1.33
C SER A 90 -21.15 35.72 -0.74
N PHE A 91 -21.45 34.45 -0.42
CA PHE A 91 -22.68 34.02 0.24
C PHE A 91 -22.54 34.11 1.77
N GLY A 92 -23.66 34.10 2.48
CA GLY A 92 -23.64 33.92 3.93
C GLY A 92 -22.89 32.63 4.30
N VAL A 93 -22.30 32.55 5.50
CA VAL A 93 -21.57 31.34 5.96
C VAL A 93 -22.46 30.10 5.87
N GLU A 94 -23.75 30.27 6.21
CA GLU A 94 -24.79 29.24 6.11
C GLU A 94 -25.31 29.01 4.68
N GLU A 95 -24.81 29.68 3.65
CA GLU A 95 -25.22 29.47 2.24
C GLU A 95 -24.01 29.13 1.34
N SER A 96 -22.80 29.19 1.90
CA SER A 96 -21.54 28.93 1.22
C SER A 96 -21.25 27.44 0.98
N ASP A 97 -22.00 26.56 1.64
CA ASP A 97 -21.99 25.11 1.43
C ASP A 97 -23.31 24.65 0.80
N CYS A 98 -23.28 24.46 -0.53
CA CYS A 98 -24.44 24.01 -1.30
C CYS A 98 -25.04 22.68 -0.79
N TRP A 99 -24.26 21.87 -0.07
CA TRP A 99 -24.64 20.54 0.38
C TRP A 99 -25.22 20.49 1.80
N GLN A 100 -24.95 21.51 2.62
CA GLN A 100 -25.41 21.54 4.01
C GLN A 100 -26.65 22.40 4.22
N SER A 101 -26.85 23.45 3.43
CA SER A 101 -27.89 24.43 3.72
C SER A 101 -28.45 25.09 2.45
N GLY A 102 -29.76 25.38 2.46
CA GLY A 102 -30.47 25.93 1.31
C GLY A 102 -30.75 24.90 0.20
N CYS A 103 -30.33 25.20 -1.03
CA CYS A 103 -30.87 24.61 -2.27
C CYS A 103 -30.65 23.10 -2.49
N HIS A 104 -29.63 22.47 -1.88
CA HIS A 104 -29.36 21.02 -2.00
C HIS A 104 -29.05 20.33 -0.65
N GLY A 105 -29.33 21.00 0.48
CA GLY A 105 -29.20 20.45 1.83
C GLY A 105 -30.48 19.83 2.37
N SER A 106 -30.57 19.64 3.70
CA SER A 106 -31.75 19.04 4.35
C SER A 106 -33.04 19.85 4.22
N ASP A 107 -32.93 21.15 3.93
CA ASP A 107 -34.05 22.10 3.81
C ASP A 107 -34.34 22.52 2.36
N ALA A 108 -33.93 21.70 1.38
CA ALA A 108 -34.09 22.02 -0.04
C ALA A 108 -35.58 22.18 -0.45
N PRO A 109 -35.91 23.16 -1.32
CA PRO A 109 -37.28 23.32 -1.84
C PRO A 109 -37.80 22.06 -2.53
N LEU A 110 -39.11 21.83 -2.51
CA LEU A 110 -39.78 20.67 -3.15
C LEU A 110 -39.47 20.47 -4.65
N ASN A 111 -39.04 21.53 -5.35
CA ASN A 111 -38.67 21.50 -6.77
C ASN A 111 -37.14 21.56 -6.99
N SER A 112 -36.34 21.24 -5.96
CA SER A 112 -34.89 21.12 -6.08
C SER A 112 -34.48 19.84 -6.82
N PHE A 113 -33.22 19.75 -7.23
CA PHE A 113 -32.64 18.55 -7.82
C PHE A 113 -31.53 18.01 -6.92
N GLU A 114 -31.34 16.69 -6.93
CA GLU A 114 -30.28 16.07 -6.16
C GLU A 114 -28.96 16.15 -6.95
N ILE A 115 -27.93 16.74 -6.34
CA ILE A 115 -26.58 16.68 -6.91
C ILE A 115 -25.95 15.35 -6.43
N PRO A 116 -25.35 14.53 -7.31
CA PRO A 116 -24.73 13.30 -6.85
C PRO A 116 -23.52 13.58 -5.95
N GLN A 117 -23.57 13.09 -4.70
CA GLN A 117 -22.51 13.29 -3.69
C GLN A 117 -21.27 12.41 -3.92
N ALA A 118 -21.36 11.40 -4.79
CA ALA A 118 -20.28 10.46 -5.11
C ALA A 118 -20.40 9.93 -6.55
N GLY A 119 -19.28 9.45 -7.09
CA GLY A 119 -19.25 8.81 -8.43
C GLY A 119 -19.24 9.77 -9.62
N VAL A 120 -19.19 11.08 -9.40
CA VAL A 120 -19.07 12.08 -10.47
C VAL A 120 -17.62 12.15 -10.97
N PRO A 121 -17.35 11.85 -12.25
CA PRO A 121 -16.03 11.99 -12.84
C PRO A 121 -15.61 13.45 -12.94
N ALA A 122 -14.39 13.78 -12.54
CA ALA A 122 -13.74 14.99 -13.05
C ALA A 122 -13.54 14.82 -14.58
N LEU A 123 -13.98 15.81 -15.37
CA LEU A 123 -13.90 15.78 -16.84
C LEU A 123 -12.82 16.72 -17.41
N ARG A 124 -12.18 17.51 -16.55
CA ARG A 124 -11.15 18.49 -16.94
C ARG A 124 -9.87 18.29 -16.15
N GLY A 125 -8.74 18.29 -16.84
CA GLY A 125 -7.40 18.13 -16.27
C GLY A 125 -6.67 16.92 -16.84
N ALA A 126 -5.35 16.92 -16.78
CA ALA A 126 -4.53 15.84 -17.34
C ALA A 126 -4.99 14.46 -16.82
N GLY A 127 -5.23 13.51 -17.73
CA GLY A 127 -5.64 12.15 -17.40
C GLY A 127 -7.09 11.97 -16.92
N ARG A 128 -7.87 13.05 -16.75
CA ARG A 128 -9.24 12.95 -16.19
C ARG A 128 -10.25 12.27 -17.13
N LEU A 129 -10.00 12.31 -18.43
CA LEU A 129 -10.78 11.59 -19.45
C LEU A 129 -10.38 10.11 -19.62
N ALA A 130 -9.39 9.60 -18.86
CA ALA A 130 -8.86 8.23 -19.04
C ALA A 130 -9.90 7.11 -18.85
N ARG A 131 -11.00 7.40 -18.14
CA ARG A 131 -12.10 6.45 -17.93
C ARG A 131 -12.95 6.19 -19.18
N PHE A 132 -12.90 7.09 -20.16
CA PHE A 132 -13.67 6.98 -21.40
C PHE A 132 -12.72 6.55 -22.51
N SER A 133 -13.07 5.49 -23.25
CA SER A 133 -12.24 4.91 -24.31
C SER A 133 -12.14 5.82 -25.54
N ASN A 134 -13.22 6.52 -25.86
CA ASN A 134 -13.35 7.37 -27.04
C ASN A 134 -14.35 8.51 -26.82
N SER A 135 -14.47 9.38 -27.83
CA SER A 135 -15.29 10.59 -27.77
C SER A 135 -16.78 10.26 -27.73
N PHE A 136 -17.18 9.12 -28.29
CA PHE A 136 -18.56 8.63 -28.23
C PHE A 136 -18.98 8.21 -26.82
N GLU A 137 -18.10 7.56 -26.07
CA GLU A 137 -18.35 7.19 -24.67
C GLU A 137 -18.47 8.44 -23.78
N LEU A 138 -17.58 9.42 -23.98
CA LEU A 138 -17.65 10.72 -23.30
C LEU A 138 -18.95 11.47 -23.63
N PHE A 139 -19.32 11.52 -24.92
CA PHE A 139 -20.59 12.09 -25.38
C PHE A 139 -21.79 11.43 -24.71
N THR A 140 -21.83 10.09 -24.72
CA THR A 140 -22.93 9.31 -24.14
C THR A 140 -23.09 9.62 -22.66
N TYR A 141 -21.96 9.70 -21.94
CA TYR A 141 -21.96 10.07 -20.53
C TYR A 141 -22.55 11.48 -20.32
N ILE A 142 -22.10 12.47 -21.08
CA ILE A 142 -22.58 13.86 -20.98
C ILE A 142 -24.07 13.92 -21.29
N GLN A 143 -24.51 13.31 -22.39
CA GLN A 143 -25.90 13.35 -22.82
C GLN A 143 -26.84 12.73 -21.79
N GLN A 144 -26.45 11.62 -21.16
CA GLN A 144 -27.31 10.92 -20.19
C GLN A 144 -27.32 11.58 -18.82
N ASN A 145 -26.18 12.13 -18.38
CA ASN A 145 -25.99 12.55 -16.99
C ASN A 145 -26.01 14.07 -16.79
N MET A 146 -25.92 14.86 -17.87
CA MET A 146 -25.85 16.32 -17.79
C MET A 146 -27.04 17.01 -18.47
N PRO A 147 -27.34 18.25 -18.04
CA PRO A 147 -26.91 18.85 -16.77
C PRO A 147 -27.63 18.19 -15.57
N TYR A 148 -27.03 18.21 -14.38
CA TYR A 148 -27.62 17.53 -13.21
C TYR A 148 -28.99 18.05 -12.79
N PHE A 149 -29.26 19.34 -13.02
CA PHE A 149 -30.59 19.92 -12.72
C PHE A 149 -31.70 19.41 -13.64
N ARG A 150 -31.33 18.78 -14.77
CA ARG A 150 -32.26 18.17 -15.72
C ARG A 150 -31.51 17.15 -16.59
N THR A 151 -31.19 16.00 -16.01
CA THR A 151 -30.43 14.93 -16.68
C THR A 151 -31.12 14.51 -17.98
N GLY A 152 -30.36 14.34 -19.07
CA GLY A 152 -30.92 13.92 -20.36
C GLY A 152 -31.57 15.03 -21.18
N SER A 153 -31.50 16.29 -20.73
CA SER A 153 -32.12 17.41 -21.46
C SER A 153 -31.24 18.04 -22.54
N LEU A 154 -29.95 17.68 -22.61
CA LEU A 154 -29.05 18.16 -23.65
C LEU A 154 -29.48 17.62 -25.02
N THR A 155 -29.50 18.49 -26.02
CA THR A 155 -29.63 18.05 -27.41
C THR A 155 -28.38 17.27 -27.81
N SER A 156 -28.49 16.43 -28.86
CA SER A 156 -27.32 15.72 -29.38
C SER A 156 -26.22 16.69 -29.82
N ASP A 157 -26.60 17.80 -30.46
CA ASP A 157 -25.68 18.84 -30.91
C ASP A 157 -24.95 19.50 -29.72
N ASP A 158 -25.67 19.83 -28.64
CA ASP A 158 -25.06 20.41 -27.43
C ASP A 158 -24.11 19.42 -26.75
N ALA A 159 -24.49 18.14 -26.67
CA ALA A 159 -23.64 17.12 -26.07
C ALA A 159 -22.36 16.88 -26.89
N TRP A 160 -22.43 16.89 -28.23
CA TRP A 160 -21.25 16.81 -29.09
C TRP A 160 -20.39 18.06 -29.01
N ALA A 161 -21.01 19.24 -28.96
CA ALA A 161 -20.30 20.51 -28.77
C ALA A 161 -19.55 20.54 -27.43
N LEU A 162 -20.19 20.14 -26.34
CA LEU A 162 -19.58 20.00 -25.02
C LEU A 162 -18.44 18.97 -25.01
N THR A 163 -18.60 17.85 -25.71
CA THR A 163 -17.53 16.83 -25.88
C THR A 163 -16.31 17.43 -26.58
N ALA A 164 -16.50 18.16 -27.67
CA ALA A 164 -15.43 18.83 -28.40
C ALA A 164 -14.74 19.90 -27.53
N TYR A 165 -15.50 20.65 -26.74
CA TYR A 165 -14.97 21.64 -25.80
C TYR A 165 -14.15 20.99 -24.68
N LEU A 166 -14.61 19.88 -24.10
CA LEU A 166 -13.85 19.13 -23.10
C LEU A 166 -12.55 18.57 -23.68
N LEU A 167 -12.55 18.11 -24.92
CA LEU A 167 -11.31 17.72 -25.59
C LEU A 167 -10.35 18.91 -25.73
N ARG A 168 -10.84 20.10 -26.13
CA ARG A 168 -10.03 21.32 -26.17
C ARG A 168 -9.44 21.67 -24.80
N LEU A 169 -10.24 21.59 -23.73
CA LEU A 169 -9.79 21.84 -22.36
C LEU A 169 -8.77 20.81 -21.85
N ASN A 170 -8.68 19.65 -22.49
CA ASN A 170 -7.70 18.60 -22.21
C ASN A 170 -6.62 18.52 -23.29
N GLU A 171 -6.33 19.64 -23.97
CA GLU A 171 -5.26 19.80 -24.98
C GLU A 171 -5.38 18.84 -26.18
N LYS A 172 -6.59 18.37 -26.48
CA LYS A 172 -6.93 17.42 -27.54
C LYS A 172 -7.93 17.99 -28.56
N GLU A 173 -7.87 19.30 -28.78
CA GLU A 173 -8.76 19.99 -29.71
C GLU A 173 -8.71 19.38 -31.13
N ILE A 174 -9.88 19.17 -31.71
CA ILE A 174 -10.04 18.68 -33.08
C ILE A 174 -10.39 19.87 -33.98
N LYS A 175 -9.46 20.26 -34.85
CA LYS A 175 -9.61 21.45 -35.72
C LYS A 175 -10.14 21.16 -37.13
N ASN A 176 -10.05 19.92 -37.59
CA ASN A 176 -10.20 19.59 -39.01
C ASN A 176 -11.55 18.97 -39.39
N PHE A 177 -12.38 18.59 -38.41
CA PHE A 177 -13.71 18.02 -38.62
C PHE A 177 -14.54 18.13 -37.34
N THR A 178 -15.86 17.98 -37.48
CA THR A 178 -16.82 17.98 -36.37
C THR A 178 -17.02 16.55 -35.85
N LEU A 179 -17.04 16.38 -34.54
CA LEU A 179 -17.44 15.14 -33.88
C LEU A 179 -18.91 14.85 -34.11
N ASP A 180 -19.22 13.59 -34.42
CA ASP A 180 -20.57 13.08 -34.59
C ASP A 180 -20.64 11.60 -34.20
N GLU A 181 -21.84 11.01 -34.30
CA GLU A 181 -22.09 9.60 -33.98
C GLU A 181 -21.30 8.63 -34.88
N VAL A 182 -20.91 9.05 -36.09
CA VAL A 182 -20.22 8.21 -37.07
C VAL A 182 -18.72 8.14 -36.74
N ASN A 183 -18.10 9.27 -36.39
CA ASN A 183 -16.66 9.37 -36.18
C ASN A 183 -16.24 9.32 -34.71
N GLY A 184 -17.14 9.61 -33.76
CA GLY A 184 -16.80 9.76 -32.35
C GLY A 184 -16.21 8.51 -31.69
N SER A 185 -16.57 7.31 -32.15
CA SER A 185 -16.03 6.05 -31.66
C SER A 185 -14.57 5.81 -32.07
N ALA A 186 -14.12 6.44 -33.16
CA ALA A 186 -12.77 6.33 -33.69
C ALA A 186 -11.80 7.34 -33.06
N ILE A 187 -12.30 8.38 -32.39
CA ILE A 187 -11.48 9.44 -31.80
C ILE A 187 -11.22 9.17 -30.32
N PRO A 188 -9.99 8.80 -29.93
CA PRO A 188 -9.67 8.47 -28.55
C PRO A 188 -9.51 9.75 -27.70
N VAL A 189 -10.19 9.79 -26.56
CA VAL A 189 -10.16 10.95 -25.64
C VAL A 189 -8.93 10.93 -24.72
N HIS A 190 -8.20 9.82 -24.69
CA HIS A 190 -6.88 9.67 -24.06
C HIS A 190 -5.94 8.93 -25.02
N HIS A 191 -4.62 8.92 -24.80
CA HIS A 191 -3.75 8.04 -25.61
C HIS A 191 -4.22 6.59 -25.44
N ARG A 192 -4.35 5.80 -26.52
CA ARG A 192 -4.73 4.37 -26.42
C ARG A 192 -3.75 3.69 -25.47
N VAL A 193 -4.17 3.49 -24.22
CA VAL A 193 -3.41 2.68 -23.29
C VAL A 193 -3.65 1.26 -23.74
N ARG A 194 -2.61 0.61 -24.25
CA ARG A 194 -2.66 -0.83 -24.48
C ARG A 194 -2.75 -1.46 -23.10
N LEU A 195 -3.96 -1.89 -22.71
CA LEU A 195 -4.13 -2.65 -21.48
C LEU A 195 -3.17 -3.84 -21.51
N PRO A 196 -2.48 -4.14 -20.39
CA PRO A 196 -1.66 -5.33 -20.31
C PRO A 196 -2.49 -6.55 -20.72
N GLU A 197 -1.92 -7.41 -21.56
CA GLU A 197 -2.53 -8.70 -21.86
C GLU A 197 -2.75 -9.48 -20.56
N ASN A 198 -3.63 -10.50 -20.57
CA ASN A 198 -3.82 -11.32 -19.38
C ASN A 198 -2.48 -11.94 -18.95
N GLU A 199 -1.94 -11.47 -17.82
CA GLU A 199 -0.62 -11.88 -17.28
C GLU A 199 -0.65 -13.21 -16.54
N VAL A 200 -1.85 -13.73 -16.24
CA VAL A 200 -2.04 -14.97 -15.46
C VAL A 200 -1.29 -16.16 -16.07
N PRO A 201 -1.32 -16.42 -17.41
CA PRO A 201 -0.57 -17.52 -18.00
C PRO A 201 0.94 -17.43 -17.79
N ALA A 202 1.52 -16.23 -17.94
CA ALA A 202 2.96 -16.01 -17.73
C ALA A 202 3.34 -16.20 -16.26
N ALA A 203 2.51 -15.71 -15.33
CA ALA A 203 2.74 -15.89 -13.90
C ALA A 203 2.57 -17.35 -13.46
N LEU A 204 1.58 -18.08 -13.99
CA LEU A 204 1.40 -19.51 -13.73
C LEU A 204 2.54 -20.35 -14.29
N LEU A 205 3.08 -19.99 -15.46
CA LEU A 205 4.29 -20.60 -16.00
C LEU A 205 5.48 -20.41 -15.05
N LEU A 206 5.67 -19.19 -14.53
CA LEU A 206 6.72 -18.90 -13.54
C LEU A 206 6.53 -19.73 -12.26
N VAL A 207 5.30 -19.81 -11.73
CA VAL A 207 4.97 -20.65 -10.57
C VAL A 207 5.28 -22.13 -10.87
N GLY A 208 4.91 -22.62 -12.05
CA GLY A 208 5.22 -23.98 -12.50
C GLY A 208 6.71 -24.26 -12.57
N ILE A 209 7.50 -23.33 -13.14
CA ILE A 209 8.97 -23.43 -13.17
C ILE A 209 9.52 -23.48 -11.74
N LEU A 210 9.09 -22.57 -10.86
CA LEU A 210 9.53 -22.55 -9.46
C LEU A 210 9.19 -23.86 -8.73
N ALA A 211 7.98 -24.39 -8.93
CA ALA A 211 7.56 -25.67 -8.36
C ALA A 211 8.42 -26.84 -8.87
N LEU A 212 8.69 -26.91 -10.18
CA LEU A 212 9.57 -27.91 -10.77
C LEU A 212 11.01 -27.78 -10.26
N THR A 213 11.52 -26.56 -10.11
CA THR A 213 12.84 -26.36 -9.50
C THR A 213 12.89 -26.85 -8.06
N ALA A 214 11.85 -26.60 -7.26
CA ALA A 214 11.76 -27.10 -5.89
C ALA A 214 11.72 -28.64 -5.83
N ILE A 215 10.88 -29.27 -6.66
CA ILE A 215 10.79 -30.75 -6.76
C ILE A 215 12.14 -31.33 -7.16
N GLY A 216 12.76 -30.80 -8.21
CA GLY A 216 14.06 -31.23 -8.70
C GLY A 216 15.19 -30.98 -7.70
N TRP A 217 15.08 -29.96 -6.84
CA TRP A 217 16.02 -29.70 -5.76
C TRP A 217 15.92 -30.75 -4.66
N ASN A 218 14.71 -31.09 -4.22
CA ASN A 218 14.49 -32.10 -3.17
C ASN A 218 14.88 -33.51 -3.63
N ALA A 219 14.83 -33.79 -4.93
CA ALA A 219 15.25 -35.07 -5.51
C ALA A 219 16.78 -35.24 -5.60
N ARG A 220 17.58 -34.18 -5.42
CA ARG A 220 19.05 -34.27 -5.48
C ARG A 220 19.60 -34.88 -4.19
N ARG A 221 20.22 -36.05 -4.29
CA ARG A 221 21.10 -36.58 -3.24
C ARG A 221 22.44 -35.85 -3.30
N SER A 222 22.83 -35.22 -2.18
CA SER A 222 24.10 -34.49 -2.05
C SER A 222 25.28 -35.46 -1.96
N THR A 223 25.87 -35.85 -3.11
CA THR A 223 27.10 -36.66 -3.16
C THR A 223 28.34 -35.86 -3.57
N ASP A 224 28.24 -34.54 -3.75
CA ASP A 224 29.35 -33.70 -4.23
C ASP A 224 30.07 -32.96 -3.08
N LYS A 225 31.40 -32.81 -3.22
CA LYS A 225 32.20 -31.93 -2.35
C LYS A 225 31.65 -30.49 -2.38
N PRO A 226 31.61 -29.78 -1.24
CA PRO A 226 31.10 -28.42 -1.18
C PRO A 226 32.00 -27.46 -2.00
N PRO A 227 31.40 -26.55 -2.78
CA PRO A 227 32.14 -25.56 -3.55
C PRO A 227 32.85 -24.54 -2.65
N ARG A 228 33.75 -23.72 -3.22
CA ARG A 228 34.35 -22.60 -2.48
C ARG A 228 33.26 -21.64 -1.99
N PRO A 229 33.35 -21.14 -0.75
CA PRO A 229 32.35 -20.23 -0.19
C PRO A 229 32.34 -18.90 -0.95
N ASN A 230 31.14 -18.36 -1.16
CA ASN A 230 30.88 -17.04 -1.76
C ASN A 230 30.38 -16.08 -0.67
N PHE A 231 30.05 -14.84 -1.04
CA PHE A 231 29.52 -13.81 -0.13
C PHE A 231 28.37 -14.31 0.76
N PHE A 232 27.36 -14.98 0.20
CA PHE A 232 26.21 -15.49 0.96
C PHE A 232 26.61 -16.53 2.02
N HIS A 233 27.63 -17.35 1.75
CA HIS A 233 28.19 -18.29 2.73
C HIS A 233 28.96 -17.59 3.88
N HIS A 234 29.33 -16.32 3.75
CA HIS A 234 29.94 -15.53 4.83
C HIS A 234 28.91 -14.80 5.70
N LEU A 235 27.68 -14.63 5.20
CA LEU A 235 26.55 -14.14 6.01
C LEU A 235 26.13 -15.15 7.08
N HIS A 236 26.40 -16.44 6.86
CA HIS A 236 26.04 -17.53 7.76
C HIS A 236 27.21 -18.01 8.62
N PRO A 237 26.96 -18.45 9.87
CA PRO A 237 27.97 -19.10 10.68
C PRO A 237 28.41 -20.43 10.04
N PRO A 238 29.64 -20.91 10.25
CA PRO A 238 30.17 -22.11 9.58
C PRO A 238 29.31 -23.37 9.76
N ALA A 239 28.70 -23.52 10.94
CA ALA A 239 27.79 -24.62 11.24
C ALA A 239 26.81 -24.23 12.36
N ILE A 240 25.59 -24.76 12.30
CA ILE A 240 24.56 -24.57 13.34
C ILE A 240 24.05 -25.93 13.87
N PRO A 241 23.51 -25.98 15.10
CA PRO A 241 22.95 -27.20 15.68
C PRO A 241 21.84 -27.80 14.81
N ALA A 242 21.94 -29.09 14.49
CA ALA A 242 21.03 -29.74 13.55
C ALA A 242 19.59 -29.80 14.10
N GLY A 243 19.40 -30.16 15.37
CA GLY A 243 18.08 -30.23 16.01
C GLY A 243 17.30 -28.93 15.94
N GLN A 244 17.94 -27.80 16.28
CA GLN A 244 17.32 -26.47 16.31
C GLN A 244 17.32 -25.77 14.95
N SER A 245 17.90 -26.37 13.91
CA SER A 245 17.75 -25.92 12.52
C SER A 245 16.51 -26.50 11.83
N ARG A 246 15.84 -27.48 12.45
CA ARG A 246 14.67 -28.16 11.87
C ARG A 246 13.52 -27.17 11.73
N PHE A 247 12.76 -27.31 10.64
CA PHE A 247 11.56 -26.50 10.38
C PHE A 247 10.57 -26.53 11.56
N ARG A 248 10.34 -27.70 12.17
CA ARG A 248 9.45 -27.84 13.35
C ARG A 248 9.88 -27.03 14.58
N TYR A 249 11.15 -26.63 14.67
CA TYR A 249 11.65 -25.80 15.76
C TYR A 249 11.67 -24.32 15.38
N THR A 250 12.22 -23.98 14.21
CA THR A 250 12.37 -22.58 13.81
C THR A 250 11.10 -21.97 13.23
N LEU A 251 10.20 -22.83 12.74
CA LEU A 251 9.07 -22.52 11.86
C LEU A 251 9.47 -21.75 10.61
N ALA A 252 10.76 -21.75 10.25
CA ALA A 252 11.40 -20.85 9.29
C ALA A 252 11.11 -19.34 9.51
N ALA A 253 10.47 -18.95 10.62
CA ALA A 253 9.84 -17.64 10.76
C ALA A 253 10.82 -16.45 10.64
N GLY A 254 12.04 -16.59 11.18
CA GLY A 254 13.06 -15.54 11.06
C GLY A 254 13.56 -15.36 9.62
N GLY A 255 13.85 -16.48 8.93
CA GLY A 255 14.29 -16.43 7.52
C GLY A 255 13.16 -15.97 6.58
N LEU A 256 11.92 -16.40 6.85
CA LEU A 256 10.75 -15.97 6.10
C LEU A 256 10.47 -14.47 6.30
N ALA A 257 10.65 -13.93 7.50
CA ALA A 257 10.52 -12.48 7.74
C ALA A 257 11.54 -11.67 6.93
N VAL A 258 12.81 -12.10 6.87
CA VAL A 258 13.84 -11.46 6.04
C VAL A 258 13.48 -11.55 4.55
N PHE A 259 13.02 -12.72 4.11
CA PHE A 259 12.58 -12.92 2.72
C PHE A 259 11.40 -12.00 2.34
N LEU A 260 10.36 -11.94 3.17
CA LEU A 260 9.20 -11.06 2.92
C LEU A 260 9.60 -9.58 2.95
N SER A 261 10.53 -9.18 3.83
CA SER A 261 11.09 -7.83 3.85
C SER A 261 11.84 -7.49 2.56
N LEU A 262 12.56 -8.47 1.98
CA LEU A 262 13.22 -8.30 0.69
C LEU A 262 12.22 -8.17 -0.46
N VAL A 263 11.14 -8.97 -0.46
CA VAL A 263 10.06 -8.85 -1.44
C VAL A 263 9.46 -7.45 -1.37
N LEU A 264 9.11 -6.97 -0.17
CA LEU A 264 8.57 -5.63 0.06
C LEU A 264 9.50 -4.53 -0.44
N PHE A 265 10.80 -4.63 -0.16
CA PHE A 265 11.77 -3.65 -0.61
C PHE A 265 11.81 -3.58 -2.15
N ILE A 266 11.86 -4.74 -2.82
CA ILE A 266 11.91 -4.79 -4.29
C ILE A 266 10.60 -4.30 -4.92
N THR A 267 9.45 -4.79 -4.47
CA THR A 267 8.15 -4.38 -5.03
C THR A 267 7.84 -2.92 -4.73
N GLY A 268 8.22 -2.43 -3.55
CA GLY A 268 8.06 -1.01 -3.18
C GLY A 268 8.88 -0.09 -4.07
N LEU A 269 10.13 -0.45 -4.40
CA LEU A 269 10.94 0.30 -5.36
C LEU A 269 10.30 0.35 -6.76
N LEU A 270 9.65 -0.74 -7.20
CA LEU A 270 8.97 -0.79 -8.49
C LEU A 270 7.70 0.07 -8.49
N GLU A 271 6.91 0.04 -7.42
CA GLU A 271 5.70 0.88 -7.28
C GLU A 271 6.04 2.36 -7.16
N MET A 272 7.13 2.69 -6.45
CA MET A 272 7.63 4.05 -6.27
C MET A 272 7.86 4.77 -7.60
N TYR A 273 8.21 4.04 -8.67
CA TYR A 273 8.45 4.62 -9.99
C TYR A 273 7.18 5.23 -10.63
N TYR A 274 6.00 4.69 -10.32
CA TYR A 274 4.72 5.10 -10.91
C TYR A 274 3.83 5.90 -9.95
N TYR A 275 4.12 5.85 -8.64
CA TYR A 275 3.31 6.48 -7.62
C TYR A 275 3.46 8.01 -7.60
N VAL A 276 2.33 8.73 -7.49
CA VAL A 276 2.33 10.20 -7.37
C VAL A 276 1.80 10.63 -5.99
N PRO A 277 2.62 11.26 -5.14
CA PRO A 277 2.27 11.56 -3.74
C PRO A 277 1.47 12.87 -3.58
N THR A 278 0.43 13.09 -4.39
CA THR A 278 -0.51 14.22 -4.26
C THR A 278 -1.92 13.69 -3.99
N PRO A 279 -2.74 14.36 -3.16
CA PRO A 279 -4.09 13.89 -2.84
C PRO A 279 -4.96 13.60 -4.07
N ASP A 280 -4.83 14.42 -5.10
CA ASP A 280 -5.62 14.35 -6.33
C ASP A 280 -5.25 13.18 -7.26
N GLU A 281 -4.03 12.65 -7.12
CA GLU A 281 -3.47 11.64 -8.03
C GLU A 281 -3.04 10.36 -7.30
N ALA A 282 -2.88 10.34 -5.98
CA ALA A 282 -2.35 9.18 -5.26
C ALA A 282 -3.18 7.92 -5.47
N ALA A 283 -4.48 7.97 -5.21
CA ALA A 283 -5.37 6.84 -5.44
C ALA A 283 -5.42 6.43 -6.93
N ILE A 284 -5.40 7.41 -7.84
CA ILE A 284 -5.41 7.19 -9.30
C ILE A 284 -4.11 6.53 -9.76
N SER A 285 -2.97 6.91 -9.18
CA SER A 285 -1.66 6.32 -9.51
C SER A 285 -1.60 4.87 -9.05
N VAL A 286 -2.19 4.52 -7.91
CA VAL A 286 -2.31 3.13 -7.43
C VAL A 286 -3.25 2.31 -8.34
N GLU A 287 -4.35 2.90 -8.81
CA GLU A 287 -5.23 2.27 -9.80
C GLU A 287 -4.50 2.07 -11.14
N THR A 288 -3.73 3.07 -11.58
CA THR A 288 -2.89 3.03 -12.79
C THR A 288 -1.87 1.91 -12.72
N ILE A 289 -1.16 1.76 -11.59
CA ILE A 289 -0.28 0.61 -11.33
C ILE A 289 -1.05 -0.70 -11.46
N SER A 290 -2.27 -0.76 -10.94
CA SER A 290 -3.07 -1.99 -10.92
C SER A 290 -3.66 -2.39 -12.28
N THR A 291 -3.81 -1.44 -13.20
CA THR A 291 -4.63 -1.64 -14.42
C THR A 291 -3.85 -1.42 -15.71
N LEU A 292 -2.89 -0.49 -15.72
CA LEU A 292 -2.22 -0.04 -16.94
C LEU A 292 -0.75 -0.48 -17.01
N VAL A 293 -0.10 -0.71 -15.86
CA VAL A 293 1.31 -1.12 -15.81
C VAL A 293 1.43 -2.64 -16.00
N PRO A 294 2.26 -3.13 -16.95
CA PRO A 294 2.53 -4.56 -17.10
C PRO A 294 3.08 -5.17 -15.80
N PHE A 295 2.49 -6.28 -15.36
CA PHE A 295 2.70 -6.93 -14.07
C PHE A 295 2.38 -6.07 -12.85
N GLY A 296 1.83 -4.87 -13.03
CA GLY A 296 1.62 -3.92 -11.95
C GLY A 296 0.59 -4.40 -10.92
N ARG A 297 -0.50 -5.05 -11.35
CA ARG A 297 -1.44 -5.72 -10.44
C ARG A 297 -0.77 -6.78 -9.58
N LEU A 298 0.09 -7.60 -10.20
CA LEU A 298 0.80 -8.67 -9.49
C LEU A 298 1.81 -8.08 -8.50
N ILE A 299 2.58 -7.08 -8.90
CA ILE A 299 3.55 -6.38 -8.04
C ILE A 299 2.84 -5.77 -6.83
N ARG A 300 1.73 -5.06 -7.05
CA ARG A 300 0.91 -4.48 -5.99
C ARG A 300 0.36 -5.52 -5.02
N ASN A 301 -0.16 -6.63 -5.54
CA ASN A 301 -0.65 -7.72 -4.72
C ASN A 301 0.50 -8.35 -3.91
N LEU A 302 1.66 -8.56 -4.52
CA LEU A 302 2.86 -9.05 -3.84
C LEU A 302 3.29 -8.11 -2.72
N HIS A 303 3.33 -6.80 -2.95
CA HIS A 303 3.71 -5.82 -1.93
C HIS A 303 2.72 -5.86 -0.75
N PHE A 304 1.42 -5.73 -1.03
CA PHE A 304 0.39 -5.73 0.00
C PHE A 304 0.39 -7.02 0.82
N TRP A 305 0.33 -8.20 0.18
CA TRP A 305 0.26 -9.47 0.89
C TRP A 305 1.55 -9.84 1.60
N SER A 306 2.71 -9.42 1.08
CA SER A 306 3.98 -9.59 1.81
C SER A 306 4.00 -8.80 3.11
N ALA A 307 3.43 -7.60 3.14
CA ALA A 307 3.30 -6.81 4.37
C ALA A 307 2.41 -7.53 5.38
N GLN A 308 1.23 -8.00 4.94
CA GLN A 308 0.28 -8.71 5.81
C GLN A 308 0.90 -9.99 6.40
N PHE A 309 1.57 -10.79 5.56
CA PHE A 309 2.25 -12.00 6.02
C PHE A 309 3.47 -11.70 6.89
N LEU A 310 4.16 -10.59 6.67
CA LEU A 310 5.30 -10.21 7.51
C LEU A 310 4.86 -9.93 8.95
N VAL A 311 3.73 -9.23 9.16
CA VAL A 311 3.15 -9.01 10.50
C VAL A 311 2.83 -10.35 11.19
N VAL A 312 2.20 -11.28 10.47
CA VAL A 312 1.86 -12.61 11.01
C VAL A 312 3.13 -13.40 11.36
N VAL A 313 4.09 -13.49 10.42
CA VAL A 313 5.31 -14.28 10.57
C VAL A 313 6.20 -13.73 11.69
N THR A 314 6.31 -12.42 11.83
CA THR A 314 7.09 -11.79 12.91
C THR A 314 6.43 -11.96 14.28
N THR A 315 5.09 -11.96 14.35
CA THR A 315 4.35 -12.30 15.57
C THR A 315 4.59 -13.76 15.98
N ILE A 316 4.54 -14.70 15.02
CA ILE A 316 4.89 -16.12 15.26
C ILE A 316 6.35 -16.25 15.68
N HIS A 317 7.26 -15.46 15.08
CA HIS A 317 8.67 -15.44 15.45
C HIS A 317 8.88 -15.00 16.90
N LEU A 318 8.25 -13.90 17.32
CA LEU A 318 8.27 -13.41 18.70
C LEU A 318 7.75 -14.47 19.67
N LEU A 319 6.59 -15.07 19.37
CA LEU A 319 6.00 -16.12 20.19
C LEU A 319 6.96 -17.32 20.33
N ARG A 320 7.53 -17.80 19.22
CA ARG A 320 8.50 -18.91 19.24
C ARG A 320 9.72 -18.59 20.09
N VAL A 321 10.25 -17.36 20.04
CA VAL A 321 11.41 -16.94 20.83
C VAL A 321 11.13 -17.08 22.34
N VAL A 322 9.95 -16.63 22.80
CA VAL A 322 9.56 -16.78 24.21
C VAL A 322 9.25 -18.23 24.56
N LEU A 323 8.48 -18.94 23.72
CA LEU A 323 8.07 -20.34 23.96
C LEU A 323 9.24 -21.32 23.97
N THR A 324 10.39 -20.95 23.41
CA THR A 324 11.61 -21.77 23.41
C THR A 324 12.69 -21.28 24.39
N GLY A 325 12.38 -20.25 25.19
CA GLY A 325 13.32 -19.63 26.14
C GLY A 325 14.47 -18.87 25.48
N ALA A 326 14.39 -18.61 24.17
CA ALA A 326 15.46 -18.02 23.37
C ALA A 326 15.70 -16.53 23.64
N CYS A 327 14.86 -15.88 24.46
CA CYS A 327 15.06 -14.52 24.96
C CYS A 327 15.98 -14.43 26.20
N SER A 328 16.47 -15.56 26.72
CA SER A 328 17.26 -15.62 27.97
C SER A 328 18.75 -15.30 27.79
N GLY A 329 19.42 -14.90 28.88
CA GLY A 329 20.87 -14.70 28.93
C GLY A 329 21.35 -13.53 28.05
N HIS A 330 22.40 -13.74 27.27
CA HIS A 330 23.00 -12.72 26.38
C HIS A 330 22.05 -12.21 25.27
N ARG A 331 20.91 -12.89 25.06
CA ARG A 331 19.94 -12.60 23.98
C ARG A 331 18.83 -11.64 24.40
N ARG A 332 18.79 -11.22 25.66
CA ARG A 332 17.81 -10.26 26.18
C ARG A 332 17.81 -8.95 25.39
N PHE A 333 18.98 -8.46 25.00
CA PHE A 333 19.09 -7.27 24.16
C PHE A 333 18.58 -7.53 22.73
N ASN A 334 18.88 -8.70 22.15
CA ASN A 334 18.38 -9.06 20.82
C ASN A 334 16.85 -9.21 20.78
N HIS A 335 16.22 -9.58 21.90
CA HIS A 335 14.76 -9.56 22.06
C HIS A 335 14.20 -8.14 21.95
N LEU A 336 14.84 -7.15 22.57
CA LEU A 336 14.43 -5.74 22.43
C LEU A 336 14.59 -5.25 20.98
N LEU A 337 15.68 -5.62 20.30
CA LEU A 337 15.84 -5.32 18.86
C LEU A 337 14.73 -5.96 18.01
N GLY A 338 14.38 -7.21 18.28
CA GLY A 338 13.30 -7.91 17.58
C GLY A 338 11.93 -7.26 17.82
N LEU A 339 11.67 -6.78 19.04
CA LEU A 339 10.44 -6.06 19.36
C LEU A 339 10.41 -4.66 18.72
N GLY A 340 11.54 -3.95 18.70
CA GLY A 340 11.68 -2.70 17.96
C GLY A 340 11.44 -2.88 16.45
N LEU A 341 11.93 -3.98 15.87
CA LEU A 341 11.62 -4.36 14.49
C LEU A 341 10.13 -4.61 14.27
N LEU A 342 9.46 -5.31 15.18
CA LEU A 342 8.01 -5.50 15.08
C LEU A 342 7.26 -4.16 15.07
N VAL A 343 7.65 -3.21 15.92
CA VAL A 343 7.06 -1.86 15.92
C VAL A 343 7.32 -1.14 14.59
N ILE A 344 8.55 -1.18 14.07
CA ILE A 344 8.87 -0.56 12.77
C ILE A 344 8.09 -1.21 11.62
N ILE A 345 7.90 -2.54 11.65
CA ILE A 345 7.09 -3.25 10.65
C ILE A 345 5.63 -2.78 10.69
N LEU A 346 5.04 -2.65 11.88
CA LEU A 346 3.67 -2.13 12.03
C LEU A 346 3.55 -0.68 11.55
N LEU A 347 4.57 0.16 11.81
CA LEU A 347 4.61 1.53 11.32
C LEU A 347 4.78 1.61 9.79
N LEU A 348 5.63 0.76 9.21
CA LEU A 348 5.77 0.64 7.76
C LEU A 348 4.45 0.22 7.11
N ASP A 349 3.79 -0.80 7.63
CA ASP A 349 2.49 -1.26 7.11
C ASP A 349 1.44 -0.13 7.22
N PHE A 350 1.33 0.52 8.38
CA PHE A 350 0.41 1.65 8.57
C PHE A 350 0.67 2.83 7.62
N THR A 351 1.93 3.26 7.50
CA THR A 351 2.29 4.38 6.62
C THR A 351 2.08 4.02 5.14
N GLY A 352 2.34 2.77 4.74
CA GLY A 352 2.08 2.27 3.39
C GLY A 352 0.58 2.19 3.08
N TYR A 353 -0.24 1.81 4.07
CA TYR A 353 -1.70 1.84 3.97
C TYR A 353 -2.21 3.23 3.59
N ILE A 354 -1.69 4.29 4.23
CA ILE A 354 -2.07 5.69 3.98
C ILE A 354 -1.77 6.12 2.53
N LEU A 355 -0.73 5.58 1.90
CA LEU A 355 -0.35 5.95 0.53
C LEU A 355 -1.41 5.59 -0.51
N ARG A 356 -2.33 4.68 -0.21
CA ARG A 356 -3.45 4.36 -1.11
C ARG A 356 -4.41 5.54 -1.32
N TRP A 357 -4.49 6.44 -0.32
CA TRP A 357 -5.33 7.64 -0.35
C TRP A 357 -6.79 7.38 -0.80
N ASP A 358 -7.33 6.21 -0.42
CA ASP A 358 -8.68 5.75 -0.73
C ASP A 358 -9.61 5.83 0.48
N VAL A 359 -10.92 5.78 0.28
CA VAL A 359 -11.90 5.85 1.40
C VAL A 359 -11.72 4.72 2.43
N GLY A 360 -11.00 3.65 2.08
CA GLY A 360 -10.68 2.55 3.00
C GLY A 360 -9.65 2.91 4.06
N ILE A 361 -8.87 3.98 3.88
CA ILE A 361 -7.86 4.44 4.85
C ILE A 361 -8.38 5.52 5.80
N HIS A 362 -9.63 5.97 5.64
CA HIS A 362 -10.15 7.15 6.36
C HIS A 362 -9.99 7.02 7.88
N TRP A 363 -10.29 5.86 8.47
CA TRP A 363 -10.04 5.58 9.89
C TRP A 363 -8.57 5.79 10.28
N ALA A 364 -7.65 5.20 9.50
CA ALA A 364 -6.21 5.31 9.76
C ALA A 364 -5.73 6.77 9.65
N LEU A 365 -6.24 7.51 8.67
CA LEU A 365 -5.86 8.89 8.39
C LEU A 365 -6.39 9.87 9.46
N VAL A 366 -7.65 9.73 9.85
CA VAL A 366 -8.32 10.69 10.75
C VAL A 366 -8.21 10.24 12.20
N VAL A 367 -8.69 9.05 12.54
CA VAL A 367 -8.68 8.56 13.93
C VAL A 367 -7.24 8.31 14.36
N GLY A 368 -6.46 7.59 13.53
CA GLY A 368 -5.05 7.29 13.82
C GLY A 368 -4.19 8.54 14.04
N ALA A 369 -4.33 9.56 13.18
CA ALA A 369 -3.58 10.81 13.36
C ALA A 369 -4.06 11.61 14.59
N ASN A 370 -5.37 11.71 14.82
CA ASN A 370 -5.91 12.48 15.94
C ASN A 370 -5.58 11.84 17.30
N LEU A 371 -5.26 10.55 17.39
CA LEU A 371 -4.72 9.96 18.62
C LEU A 371 -3.47 10.70 19.12
N LEU A 372 -2.65 11.26 18.24
CA LEU A 372 -1.46 12.04 18.65
C LEU A 372 -1.85 13.27 19.49
N LYS A 373 -2.97 13.93 19.17
CA LYS A 373 -3.44 15.12 19.90
C LYS A 373 -3.78 14.81 21.36
N THR A 374 -4.11 13.55 21.66
CA THR A 374 -4.50 13.10 23.00
C THR A 374 -3.32 13.02 23.97
N ILE A 375 -2.08 13.06 23.47
CA ILE A 375 -0.87 12.98 24.29
C ILE A 375 -0.70 14.28 25.09
N PRO A 376 -0.64 14.21 26.44
CA PRO A 376 -0.44 15.39 27.27
C PRO A 376 0.83 16.17 26.92
N TRP A 377 0.76 17.49 27.02
CA TRP A 377 1.85 18.46 26.82
C TRP A 377 2.42 18.59 25.40
N ILE A 378 2.59 17.50 24.66
CA ILE A 378 3.26 17.49 23.35
C ILE A 378 2.35 17.13 22.16
N GLY A 379 1.11 16.69 22.42
CA GLY A 379 0.24 16.07 21.41
C GLY A 379 -0.05 16.95 20.20
N GLU A 380 -0.41 18.22 20.41
CA GLU A 380 -0.71 19.17 19.32
C GLU A 380 0.54 19.46 18.46
N GLY A 381 1.71 19.61 19.10
CA GLY A 381 2.98 19.80 18.39
C GLY A 381 3.37 18.56 17.57
N LEU A 382 3.21 17.38 18.16
CA LEU A 382 3.49 16.10 17.48
C LEU A 382 2.54 15.87 16.30
N TYR A 383 1.25 16.18 16.46
CA TYR A 383 0.28 16.12 15.38
C TYR A 383 0.69 17.00 14.20
N ARG A 384 1.00 18.29 14.45
CA ARG A 384 1.43 19.21 13.39
C ARG A 384 2.76 18.80 12.74
N PHE A 385 3.65 18.17 13.49
CA PHE A 385 4.89 17.61 12.94
C PHE A 385 4.64 16.42 12.01
N VAL A 386 3.74 15.50 12.37
CA VAL A 386 3.43 14.33 11.53
C VAL A 386 2.55 14.71 10.34
N VAL A 387 1.47 15.45 10.59
CA VAL A 387 0.41 15.75 9.62
C VAL A 387 0.75 16.97 8.75
N GLY A 388 1.39 18.00 9.31
CA GLY A 388 1.79 19.19 8.54
C GLY A 388 0.71 20.23 8.32
N GLY A 389 -0.43 20.11 8.99
CA GLY A 389 -1.52 21.07 8.98
C GLY A 389 -2.42 20.91 10.21
N SER A 390 -3.52 21.67 10.25
CA SER A 390 -4.60 21.49 11.23
C SER A 390 -5.41 20.21 11.00
N GLU A 391 -5.40 19.71 9.77
CA GLU A 391 -6.06 18.50 9.31
C GLU A 391 -5.20 17.75 8.28
N PRO A 392 -5.50 16.45 8.01
CA PRO A 392 -4.79 15.68 6.99
C PRO A 392 -5.02 16.23 5.58
N GLY A 393 -3.94 16.41 4.81
CA GLY A 393 -4.00 16.92 3.44
C GLY A 393 -2.73 16.62 2.63
N ALA A 394 -2.42 17.46 1.64
CA ALA A 394 -1.27 17.26 0.74
C ALA A 394 0.07 17.11 1.49
N ALA A 395 0.34 18.00 2.44
CA ALA A 395 1.55 17.93 3.26
C ALA A 395 1.64 16.61 4.06
N THR A 396 0.50 16.10 4.53
CA THR A 396 0.42 14.83 5.26
C THR A 396 0.86 13.69 4.37
N LEU A 397 0.27 13.58 3.18
CA LEU A 397 0.58 12.52 2.24
C LEU A 397 2.06 12.51 1.84
N THR A 398 2.63 13.67 1.49
CA THR A 398 4.05 13.77 1.13
C THR A 398 4.97 13.37 2.28
N ARG A 399 4.63 13.73 3.53
CA ARG A 399 5.40 13.33 4.72
C ARG A 399 5.31 11.84 4.99
N PHE A 400 4.12 11.25 4.92
CA PHE A 400 3.93 9.81 5.07
C PHE A 400 4.67 9.03 3.99
N TYR A 401 4.64 9.52 2.75
CA TYR A 401 5.43 8.96 1.65
C TYR A 401 6.92 8.97 1.99
N ALA A 402 7.49 10.12 2.33
CA ALA A 402 8.91 10.24 2.69
C ALA A 402 9.32 9.38 3.89
N TRP A 403 8.48 9.31 4.93
CA TRP A 403 8.72 8.43 6.07
C TRP A 403 8.64 6.95 5.71
N HIS A 404 7.70 6.56 4.85
CA HIS A 404 7.57 5.17 4.42
C HIS A 404 8.78 4.73 3.58
N ILE A 405 9.09 5.46 2.51
CA ILE A 405 10.11 5.03 1.53
C ILE A 405 11.55 5.21 2.03
N ILE A 406 11.84 6.22 2.85
CA ILE A 406 13.20 6.54 3.31
C ILE A 406 13.31 6.33 4.82
N GLY A 407 12.57 7.10 5.63
CA GLY A 407 12.82 7.18 7.06
C GLY A 407 12.70 5.84 7.80
N LEU A 408 11.50 5.24 7.76
CA LEU A 408 11.20 3.97 8.39
C LEU A 408 11.89 2.79 7.67
N THR A 409 11.99 2.82 6.34
CA THR A 409 12.63 1.76 5.56
C THR A 409 14.13 1.65 5.87
N ILE A 410 14.86 2.77 5.95
CA ILE A 410 16.27 2.77 6.34
C ILE A 410 16.42 2.32 7.80
N CYS A 411 15.59 2.85 8.71
CA CYS A 411 15.60 2.47 10.12
C CYS A 411 15.39 0.95 10.29
N GLY A 412 14.37 0.41 9.63
CA GLY A 412 14.07 -1.03 9.62
C GLY A 412 15.22 -1.84 9.04
N THR A 413 15.81 -1.41 7.93
CA THR A 413 16.94 -2.10 7.29
C THR A 413 18.15 -2.16 8.23
N VAL A 414 18.53 -1.05 8.85
CA VAL A 414 19.63 -0.99 9.84
C VAL A 414 19.35 -1.92 11.02
N LEU A 415 18.13 -1.90 11.55
CA LEU A 415 17.74 -2.78 12.65
C LEU A 415 17.74 -4.25 12.26
N ILE A 416 17.34 -4.62 11.03
CA ILE A 416 17.40 -6.01 10.53
C ILE A 416 18.85 -6.49 10.52
N PHE A 417 19.77 -5.69 9.97
CA PHE A 417 21.19 -6.03 9.94
C PHE A 417 21.78 -6.15 11.36
N TRP A 418 21.45 -5.20 12.25
CA TRP A 418 21.90 -5.26 13.64
C TRP A 418 21.35 -6.50 14.35
N HIS A 419 20.06 -6.77 14.23
CA HIS A 419 19.41 -7.93 14.82
C HIS A 419 20.07 -9.24 14.34
N ALA A 420 20.26 -9.40 13.03
CA ALA A 420 20.94 -10.57 12.46
C ALA A 420 22.40 -10.69 12.94
N PHE A 421 23.12 -9.57 13.02
CA PHE A 421 24.48 -9.54 13.59
C PHE A 421 24.50 -9.99 15.06
N ARG A 422 23.56 -9.51 15.88
CA ARG A 422 23.44 -9.91 17.29
C ARG A 422 23.08 -11.37 17.46
N VAL A 423 22.22 -11.93 16.60
CA VAL A 423 21.98 -13.39 16.56
C VAL A 423 23.30 -14.14 16.41
N ARG A 424 24.20 -13.71 15.52
CA ARG A 424 25.53 -14.34 15.36
C ARG A 424 26.42 -14.12 16.58
N ARG A 425 26.46 -12.90 17.12
CA ARG A 425 27.32 -12.54 18.25
C ARG A 425 26.91 -13.24 19.56
N ASP A 426 25.61 -13.48 19.74
CA ASP A 426 25.00 -14.05 20.95
C ASP A 426 24.87 -15.58 20.90
N GLY A 427 25.68 -16.23 20.05
CA GLY A 427 25.81 -17.68 20.00
C GLY A 427 24.85 -18.38 19.04
N GLY A 428 24.24 -17.67 18.09
CA GLY A 428 23.39 -18.26 17.04
C GLY A 428 22.00 -18.65 17.53
N ILE A 429 21.46 -19.78 17.07
CA ILE A 429 20.16 -20.31 17.54
C ILE A 429 20.28 -20.79 19.00
N ALA A 430 19.20 -20.67 19.78
CA ALA A 430 19.22 -21.01 21.20
C ALA A 430 19.44 -22.51 21.40
N VAL A 431 20.50 -22.86 22.14
CA VAL A 431 20.85 -24.23 22.50
C VAL A 431 21.50 -24.27 23.88
N PRO A 432 21.52 -25.43 24.55
CA PRO A 432 22.25 -25.56 25.79
C PRO A 432 23.75 -25.30 25.59
N PRO A 433 24.46 -24.75 26.60
CA PRO A 433 25.91 -24.54 26.56
C PRO A 433 26.67 -25.80 26.15
N SER A 434 27.78 -25.63 25.45
CA SER A 434 28.58 -26.74 24.91
C SER A 434 29.06 -27.73 25.97
N SER A 435 29.28 -27.28 27.21
CA SER A 435 29.70 -28.11 28.35
C SER A 435 28.66 -29.17 28.75
N ILE A 436 27.36 -28.87 28.58
CA ILE A 436 26.26 -29.75 29.01
C ILE A 436 25.44 -30.32 27.84
N ARG A 437 25.79 -29.92 26.61
CA ARG A 437 25.04 -30.27 25.40
C ARG A 437 25.32 -31.72 24.97
N LYS A 438 24.28 -32.55 25.02
CA LYS A 438 24.32 -33.97 24.58
C LYS A 438 24.34 -34.12 23.05
N ASP A 439 23.57 -33.31 22.34
CA ASP A 439 23.52 -33.31 20.87
C ASP A 439 24.68 -32.50 20.26
N ARG A 440 25.54 -33.17 19.50
CA ARG A 440 26.68 -32.56 18.80
C ARG A 440 26.48 -32.45 17.28
N GLU A 441 25.37 -32.96 16.75
CA GLU A 441 25.08 -32.89 15.32
C GLU A 441 24.94 -31.44 14.88
N ARG A 442 25.62 -31.08 13.79
CA ARG A 442 25.57 -29.74 13.21
C ARG A 442 25.39 -29.84 11.72
N ILE A 443 24.57 -28.94 11.17
CA ILE A 443 24.50 -28.74 9.73
C ILE A 443 25.49 -27.66 9.32
N THR A 444 26.11 -27.84 8.16
CA THR A 444 27.06 -26.87 7.60
C THR A 444 26.31 -25.66 7.05
N ARG A 445 27.02 -24.54 6.89
CA ARG A 445 26.48 -23.35 6.20
C ARG A 445 25.96 -23.63 4.79
N PHE A 446 26.51 -24.61 4.07
CA PHE A 446 26.05 -24.94 2.72
C PHE A 446 24.70 -25.63 2.77
N GLU A 447 24.54 -26.57 3.70
CA GLU A 447 23.27 -27.25 3.97
C GLU A 447 22.20 -26.25 4.44
N LEU A 448 22.58 -25.33 5.33
CA LEU A 448 21.68 -24.27 5.79
C LEU A 448 21.19 -23.39 4.63
N LEU A 449 22.12 -22.87 3.82
CA LEU A 449 21.78 -21.98 2.70
C LEU A 449 20.92 -22.70 1.65
N ASN A 450 21.16 -23.99 1.42
CA ASN A 450 20.31 -24.81 0.55
C ASN A 450 18.88 -24.93 1.10
N ARG A 451 18.72 -25.17 2.41
CA ARG A 451 17.40 -25.27 3.05
C ARG A 451 16.65 -23.95 3.02
N GLU A 452 17.35 -22.84 3.27
CA GLU A 452 16.77 -21.50 3.23
C GLU A 452 16.39 -21.10 1.80
N ALA A 453 17.25 -21.35 0.81
CA ALA A 453 16.95 -21.09 -0.59
C ALA A 453 15.73 -21.93 -1.07
N PHE A 454 15.66 -23.21 -0.69
CA PHE A 454 14.50 -24.04 -0.96
C PHE A 454 13.23 -23.46 -0.34
N ALA A 455 13.28 -23.05 0.93
CA ALA A 455 12.15 -22.42 1.60
C ALA A 455 11.73 -21.12 0.89
N MET A 456 12.67 -20.28 0.47
CA MET A 456 12.38 -19.04 -0.27
C MET A 456 11.72 -19.33 -1.63
N VAL A 457 12.18 -20.34 -2.37
CA VAL A 457 11.56 -20.74 -3.66
C VAL A 457 10.12 -21.22 -3.46
N VAL A 458 9.86 -22.03 -2.43
CA VAL A 458 8.51 -22.46 -2.10
C VAL A 458 7.65 -21.27 -1.66
N SER A 459 8.19 -20.40 -0.80
CA SER A 459 7.49 -19.21 -0.30
C SER A 459 7.14 -18.23 -1.41
N ILE A 460 8.04 -17.94 -2.35
CA ILE A 460 7.73 -17.05 -3.49
C ILE A 460 6.70 -17.67 -4.43
N ALA A 461 6.77 -18.99 -4.68
CA ALA A 461 5.78 -19.67 -5.51
C ALA A 461 4.37 -19.62 -4.90
N LEU A 462 4.25 -19.87 -3.59
CA LEU A 462 2.99 -19.76 -2.86
C LEU A 462 2.48 -18.32 -2.82
N LEU A 463 3.37 -17.36 -2.58
CA LEU A 463 3.02 -15.93 -2.53
C LEU A 463 2.56 -15.42 -3.89
N LEU A 464 3.23 -15.81 -4.98
CA LEU A 464 2.81 -15.52 -6.36
C LEU A 464 1.43 -16.12 -6.63
N LEU A 465 1.23 -17.40 -6.32
CA LEU A 465 -0.05 -18.07 -6.51
C LEU A 465 -1.18 -17.34 -5.75
N PHE A 466 -0.95 -17.01 -4.47
CA PHE A 466 -1.92 -16.28 -3.66
C PHE A 466 -2.21 -14.89 -4.25
N SER A 467 -1.18 -14.15 -4.64
CA SER A 467 -1.28 -12.80 -5.19
C SER A 467 -1.94 -12.74 -6.57
N LEU A 468 -2.00 -13.86 -7.30
CA LEU A 468 -2.74 -13.94 -8.57
C LEU A 468 -4.25 -14.03 -8.36
N PHE A 469 -4.70 -14.71 -7.30
CA PHE A 469 -6.11 -15.00 -7.08
C PHE A 469 -6.77 -14.11 -6.02
N VAL A 470 -5.98 -13.53 -5.12
CA VAL A 470 -6.48 -12.68 -4.05
C VAL A 470 -6.01 -11.24 -4.31
N PRO A 471 -6.85 -10.36 -4.89
CA PRO A 471 -6.46 -9.00 -5.17
C PRO A 471 -6.28 -8.20 -3.87
N ALA A 472 -5.26 -7.34 -3.85
CA ALA A 472 -5.09 -6.40 -2.75
C ALA A 472 -6.24 -5.38 -2.75
N PRO A 473 -6.87 -5.10 -1.60
CA PRO A 473 -8.03 -4.19 -1.53
C PRO A 473 -7.69 -2.79 -2.04
N ILE A 474 -8.54 -2.23 -2.89
CA ILE A 474 -8.52 -0.82 -3.31
C ILE A 474 -9.95 -0.30 -3.22
N LYS A 475 -10.15 0.86 -2.60
CA LYS A 475 -11.45 1.55 -2.58
C LYS A 475 -11.39 2.80 -3.48
N GLN A 476 -12.50 3.52 -3.56
CA GLN A 476 -12.59 4.77 -4.31
C GLN A 476 -11.65 5.84 -3.73
N PRO A 477 -11.11 6.76 -4.54
CA PRO A 477 -10.35 7.92 -4.06
C PRO A 477 -11.11 8.72 -3.00
N ILE A 478 -10.39 9.32 -2.05
CA ILE A 478 -10.99 10.26 -1.08
C ILE A 478 -11.38 11.55 -1.82
N SER A 479 -12.66 11.91 -1.80
CA SER A 479 -13.18 13.17 -2.34
C SER A 479 -13.18 14.32 -1.32
N SER A 480 -13.37 14.01 -0.03
CA SER A 480 -13.21 14.96 1.07
C SER A 480 -12.68 14.24 2.32
N VAL A 481 -11.76 14.88 3.05
CA VAL A 481 -11.15 14.31 4.27
C VAL A 481 -12.12 14.39 5.46
N GLY A 482 -13.13 15.27 5.41
CA GLY A 482 -14.08 15.52 6.49
C GLY A 482 -15.33 14.63 6.51
N SER A 483 -15.71 14.01 5.39
CA SER A 483 -16.90 13.14 5.35
C SER A 483 -16.56 11.73 5.89
N ILE A 484 -16.96 11.45 7.13
CA ILE A 484 -16.91 10.10 7.70
C ILE A 484 -17.90 9.23 6.91
N THR A 485 -17.41 8.46 5.95
CA THR A 485 -18.21 7.37 5.39
C THR A 485 -18.21 6.24 6.43
N GLY A 486 -19.40 5.81 6.85
CA GLY A 486 -19.62 4.90 7.99
C GLY A 486 -18.95 3.52 7.94
N ASP A 487 -18.18 3.22 6.88
CA ASP A 487 -17.65 1.88 6.56
C ASP A 487 -16.10 1.78 6.60
N SER A 488 -15.41 2.74 7.21
CA SER A 488 -13.94 2.66 7.37
C SER A 488 -13.54 2.02 8.70
N GLN A 489 -12.76 0.93 8.63
CA GLN A 489 -12.18 0.23 9.78
C GLN A 489 -10.66 0.43 9.79
N ALA A 490 -10.06 0.28 10.97
CA ALA A 490 -8.62 0.18 11.13
C ALA A 490 -8.07 -1.01 10.33
N PRO A 491 -6.79 -0.97 9.90
CA PRO A 491 -6.09 -2.16 9.44
C PRO A 491 -6.22 -3.28 10.47
N TRP A 492 -6.29 -4.54 10.02
CA TRP A 492 -6.66 -5.67 10.90
C TRP A 492 -5.76 -5.78 12.14
N PHE A 493 -4.47 -5.46 12.02
CA PHE A 493 -3.50 -5.48 13.12
C PHE A 493 -3.70 -4.36 14.16
N PHE A 494 -4.59 -3.40 13.89
CA PHE A 494 -5.02 -2.34 14.81
C PHE A 494 -6.51 -2.40 15.18
N LEU A 495 -7.27 -3.40 14.70
CA LEU A 495 -8.68 -3.55 15.11
C LEU A 495 -8.84 -3.72 16.61
N TRP A 496 -7.87 -4.33 17.29
CA TRP A 496 -7.90 -4.41 18.75
C TRP A 496 -7.81 -3.03 19.42
N ILE A 497 -7.07 -2.07 18.84
CA ILE A 497 -7.02 -0.68 19.33
C ILE A 497 -8.35 0.00 19.05
N GLN A 498 -8.89 -0.14 17.84
CA GLN A 498 -10.24 0.36 17.51
C GLN A 498 -11.30 -0.18 18.48
N GLN A 499 -11.21 -1.45 18.86
CA GLN A 499 -12.12 -2.07 19.82
C GLN A 499 -11.97 -1.47 21.23
N LEU A 500 -10.73 -1.24 21.69
CA LEU A 500 -10.48 -0.59 22.99
C LEU A 500 -10.96 0.86 23.04
N LEU A 501 -10.83 1.61 21.94
CA LEU A 501 -11.29 3.00 21.84
C LEU A 501 -12.79 3.16 22.07
N GLN A 502 -13.57 2.10 21.89
CA GLN A 502 -15.01 2.12 22.16
C GLN A 502 -15.33 2.00 23.66
N TRP A 503 -14.34 1.66 24.51
CA TRP A 503 -14.53 1.41 25.93
C TRP A 503 -14.19 2.61 26.82
N GLY A 504 -13.62 3.68 26.27
CA GLY A 504 -13.40 4.90 27.04
C GLY A 504 -12.38 5.83 26.42
N ASP A 505 -11.52 6.39 27.27
CA ASP A 505 -10.62 7.49 26.94
C ASP A 505 -9.63 7.16 25.80
N PRO A 506 -9.56 7.99 24.73
CA PRO A 506 -8.68 7.77 23.60
C PRO A 506 -7.19 7.75 23.93
N PHE A 507 -6.73 8.51 24.92
CA PHE A 507 -5.32 8.49 25.33
C PHE A 507 -4.99 7.17 26.04
N LEU A 508 -5.80 6.76 27.02
CA LEU A 508 -5.59 5.53 27.78
C LEU A 508 -5.62 4.28 26.88
N PHE A 509 -6.64 4.17 26.02
CA PHE A 509 -6.86 2.97 25.21
C PHE A 509 -6.16 3.00 23.85
N GLY A 510 -6.06 4.17 23.22
CA GLY A 510 -5.45 4.34 21.90
C GLY A 510 -3.94 4.53 21.91
N VAL A 511 -3.38 5.10 22.99
CA VAL A 511 -1.94 5.44 23.05
C VAL A 511 -1.23 4.69 24.17
N LEU A 512 -1.70 4.84 25.41
CA LEU A 512 -1.00 4.30 26.58
C LEU A 512 -1.02 2.77 26.60
N THR A 513 -2.17 2.15 26.35
CA THR A 513 -2.31 0.68 26.39
C THR A 513 -1.38 -0.03 25.39
N PRO A 514 -1.32 0.36 24.09
CA PRO A 514 -0.33 -0.21 23.17
C PRO A 514 1.12 -0.03 23.61
N ILE A 515 1.48 1.15 24.14
CA ILE A 515 2.83 1.39 24.66
C ILE A 515 3.14 0.45 25.83
N LEU A 516 2.20 0.30 26.78
CA LEU A 516 2.34 -0.61 27.91
C LEU A 516 2.46 -2.07 27.48
N VAL A 517 1.72 -2.50 26.45
CA VAL A 517 1.84 -3.85 25.88
C VAL A 517 3.24 -4.10 25.32
N VAL A 518 3.77 -3.15 24.54
CA VAL A 518 5.14 -3.25 23.99
C VAL A 518 6.16 -3.26 25.13
N ILE A 519 6.04 -2.37 26.12
CA ILE A 519 6.93 -2.35 27.29
C ILE A 519 6.87 -3.68 28.05
N ALA A 520 5.67 -4.21 28.31
CA ALA A 520 5.49 -5.48 29.00
C ALA A 520 6.19 -6.62 28.25
N LEU A 521 5.99 -6.73 26.93
CA LEU A 521 6.66 -7.73 26.08
C LEU A 521 8.18 -7.55 26.05
N GLY A 522 8.68 -6.31 26.09
CA GLY A 522 10.10 -6.00 26.14
C GLY A 522 10.75 -6.38 27.47
N LEU A 523 10.00 -6.22 28.57
CA LEU A 523 10.47 -6.51 29.93
C LEU A 523 10.36 -7.99 30.32
N VAL A 524 9.62 -8.82 29.57
CA VAL A 524 9.50 -10.27 29.80
C VAL A 524 10.84 -10.94 30.13
N PRO A 525 11.93 -10.76 29.36
CA PRO A 525 13.19 -11.47 29.62
C PRO A 525 13.96 -10.95 30.84
N TYR A 526 13.62 -9.77 31.34
CA TYR A 526 14.30 -9.05 32.41
C TYR A 526 13.61 -9.25 33.76
N LEU A 527 12.27 -9.24 33.77
CA LEU A 527 11.47 -9.33 35.00
C LEU A 527 11.04 -10.74 35.34
N LEU A 528 10.83 -11.60 34.34
CA LEU A 528 10.27 -12.93 34.55
C LEU A 528 11.36 -14.02 34.64
N PRO A 529 11.08 -15.15 35.31
CA PRO A 529 12.01 -16.28 35.38
C PRO A 529 12.49 -16.73 33.99
N ALA A 530 13.81 -16.82 33.85
CA ALA A 530 14.46 -17.24 32.62
C ALA A 530 14.59 -18.77 32.54
N ALA A 531 14.66 -19.30 31.31
CA ALA A 531 14.91 -20.73 31.11
C ALA A 531 16.31 -21.08 31.61
N LYS A 532 16.42 -22.22 32.32
CA LYS A 532 17.72 -22.71 32.77
C LYS A 532 18.61 -23.08 31.57
N PRO A 533 19.94 -22.98 31.67
CA PRO A 533 20.84 -23.26 30.55
C PRO A 533 20.63 -24.62 29.89
N GLU A 534 20.29 -25.66 30.65
CA GLU A 534 20.00 -27.02 30.17
C GLU A 534 18.68 -27.16 29.40
N GLU A 535 17.75 -26.22 29.59
CA GLU A 535 16.43 -26.23 28.95
C GLU A 535 16.36 -25.36 27.69
N LEU A 536 17.38 -24.54 27.42
CA LEU A 536 17.45 -23.67 26.25
C LEU A 536 17.33 -24.48 24.95
N GLY A 537 16.59 -23.95 23.98
CA GLY A 537 16.45 -24.60 22.67
C GLY A 537 15.45 -25.76 22.65
N ARG A 538 14.59 -25.87 23.68
CA ARG A 538 13.46 -26.80 23.74
C ARG A 538 12.15 -26.02 23.75
N TRP A 539 11.10 -26.60 23.21
CA TRP A 539 9.74 -26.06 23.33
C TRP A 539 9.26 -26.18 24.77
N PHE A 540 8.63 -25.11 25.27
CA PHE A 540 8.03 -25.02 26.60
C PHE A 540 8.97 -25.38 27.77
N PRO A 541 10.13 -24.70 27.92
CA PRO A 541 10.98 -24.89 29.10
C PRO A 541 10.19 -24.68 30.40
N ARG A 542 10.52 -25.43 31.46
CA ARG A 542 9.81 -25.27 32.74
C ARG A 542 10.25 -23.99 33.45
N GLY A 543 11.52 -23.61 33.31
CA GLY A 543 12.10 -22.44 33.96
C GLY A 543 11.51 -21.10 33.56
N ASN A 544 10.87 -20.98 32.38
CA ASN A 544 10.27 -19.74 31.89
C ASN A 544 8.75 -19.83 31.66
N ARG A 545 8.05 -20.75 32.36
CA ARG A 545 6.58 -20.91 32.20
C ARG A 545 5.80 -19.61 32.39
N LEU A 546 6.18 -18.79 33.37
CA LEU A 546 5.52 -17.51 33.62
C LEU A 546 5.62 -16.56 32.41
N ALA A 547 6.80 -16.47 31.78
CA ALA A 547 7.01 -15.70 30.56
C ALA A 547 6.16 -16.20 29.38
N GLN A 548 6.03 -17.52 29.24
CA GLN A 548 5.19 -18.14 28.20
C GLN A 548 3.72 -17.80 28.40
N VAL A 549 3.21 -17.99 29.62
CA VAL A 549 1.79 -17.74 29.95
C VAL A 549 1.45 -16.26 29.78
N ILE A 550 2.26 -15.35 30.30
CA ILE A 550 2.01 -13.90 30.18
C ILE A 550 2.04 -13.47 28.70
N THR A 551 3.05 -13.90 27.94
CA THR A 551 3.15 -13.54 26.51
C THR A 551 1.98 -14.12 25.72
N ALA A 552 1.61 -15.38 25.97
CA ALA A 552 0.48 -16.01 25.32
C ALA A 552 -0.85 -15.33 25.68
N ALA A 553 -1.04 -14.95 26.95
CA ALA A 553 -2.22 -14.23 27.40
C ALA A 553 -2.34 -12.86 26.72
N ILE A 554 -1.25 -12.08 26.65
CA ILE A 554 -1.23 -10.78 25.95
C ILE A 554 -1.62 -10.96 24.48
N LEU A 555 -0.97 -11.88 23.76
CA LEU A 555 -1.24 -12.11 22.34
C LEU A 555 -2.65 -12.67 22.11
N LEU A 556 -3.16 -13.51 23.01
CA LEU A 556 -4.53 -14.02 22.95
C LEU A 556 -5.55 -12.90 23.20
N SER A 557 -5.30 -12.00 24.15
CA SER A 557 -6.14 -10.82 24.38
C SER A 557 -6.18 -9.92 23.14
N ILE A 558 -5.04 -9.63 22.51
CA ILE A 558 -4.98 -8.88 21.25
C ILE A 558 -5.79 -9.58 20.15
N LEU A 559 -5.66 -10.89 20.02
CA LEU A 559 -6.40 -11.68 19.03
C LEU A 559 -7.92 -11.63 19.29
N ILE A 560 -8.35 -11.82 20.53
CA ILE A 560 -9.77 -11.73 20.91
C ILE A 560 -10.33 -10.34 20.60
N LEU A 561 -9.62 -9.28 21.01
CA LEU A 561 -10.02 -7.90 20.72
C LEU A 561 -10.05 -7.59 19.22
N THR A 562 -9.11 -8.15 18.44
CA THR A 562 -9.09 -8.03 16.97
C THR A 562 -10.32 -8.69 16.35
N ILE A 563 -10.67 -9.90 16.80
CA ILE A 563 -11.87 -10.61 16.33
C ILE A 563 -13.13 -9.82 16.69
N LEU A 564 -13.23 -9.32 17.92
CA LEU A 564 -14.36 -8.49 18.36
C LEU A 564 -14.48 -7.22 17.52
N GLY A 565 -13.36 -6.54 17.25
CA GLY A 565 -13.33 -5.34 16.41
C GLY A 565 -13.66 -5.60 14.93
N ALA A 566 -13.48 -6.83 14.45
CA ALA A 566 -13.83 -7.23 13.09
C ALA A 566 -15.32 -7.55 12.91
N ILE A 567 -16.05 -7.86 13.98
CA ILE A 567 -17.48 -8.17 13.92
C ILE A 567 -18.25 -6.87 13.63
N PRO A 568 -19.04 -6.80 12.53
CA PRO A 568 -19.91 -5.66 12.26
C PRO A 568 -20.87 -5.47 13.43
N LYS A 569 -20.87 -4.27 14.01
CA LYS A 569 -21.84 -3.94 15.06
C LYS A 569 -23.18 -3.66 14.39
N TRP A 570 -24.18 -4.47 14.70
CA TRP A 570 -25.57 -4.16 14.39
C TRP A 570 -25.94 -2.89 15.15
N THR A 571 -26.12 -1.79 14.43
CA THR A 571 -26.74 -0.58 14.97
C THR A 571 -28.20 -0.91 15.23
N ASN A 572 -28.62 -0.87 16.51
CA ASN A 572 -30.03 -0.73 16.87
C ASN A 572 -30.46 0.72 16.69
#